data_AF-A0A2N5KKA1-F1
#
_entry.id   AF-A0A2N5KKA1-F1
#
_cell.length_a   1.000
_cell.length_b   1.000
_cell.length_c   1.000
_cell.angle_alpha   90.00
_cell.angle_beta   90.00
_cell.angle_gamma   90.00
#
_symmetry.space_group_name_H-M   'P 1'
#
loop_
_entity.id
_entity.type
_entity.pdbx_description
1 polymer ?
#
loop_
_entity_poly.entity_id
_entity_poly.type
_entity_poly.pdbx_seq_one_letter_code
_entity_poly.pdbx_strand_id
1 'polypeptide(L)'
;AERLADSLDLLTSGSRTADPRHRTLRATLQWSYELLSEPERKLFCRFSVFAAGWTLEAAEAVGEGGEISRTEVLDLLSKLVNKSLVMAEAGAEGELRYRMLEPVRQYGWEHLEGSGETEQVRERHARYYLALAERVEPGLMGAQPVPWLERLESEYGNVQAALSWCLDEEDAKPEERAEMGLRLAAALGRFWVAQGLGEGRRWLEKGLARSSASPTSVRAKALIQAGFDALYEGDPGAMALLEEGLALYKELKDRSGVAFAIGNLGHAVVHLGNRERLMTLREEAEALLRGALDRRAAADLLLFLGLAAESETDFEQMEARLEEGLILFRELGDIR
;
A
#
# COMPACT_ATOMS: atom_id res chain seq x y z
N ALA A 1 12.21 5.68 11.38
CA ALA A 1 11.11 6.42 12.04
C ALA A 1 11.05 6.19 13.56
N GLU A 2 11.60 5.08 14.09
CA GLU A 2 11.62 4.78 15.54
C GLU A 2 12.33 5.83 16.42
N ARG A 3 13.39 6.49 15.91
CA ARG A 3 14.16 7.48 16.69
C ARG A 3 13.40 8.76 17.09
N LEU A 4 12.25 9.05 16.49
CA LEU A 4 11.43 10.22 16.82
C LEU A 4 10.29 9.89 17.79
N ALA A 5 9.76 8.67 17.75
CA ALA A 5 8.74 8.19 18.70
C ALA A 5 9.31 8.11 20.13
N ASP A 6 10.57 7.67 20.27
CA ASP A 6 11.26 7.60 21.55
C ASP A 6 11.61 8.97 22.16
N SER A 7 11.63 10.04 21.36
CA SER A 7 12.18 11.32 21.81
C SER A 7 11.32 12.03 22.85
N LEU A 8 10.04 11.67 23.01
CA LEU A 8 9.14 12.29 23.98
C LEU A 8 8.76 11.37 25.13
N ASP A 9 8.73 10.05 24.92
CA ASP A 9 8.54 9.09 26.01
C ASP A 9 9.77 8.97 26.94
N LEU A 10 10.98 9.18 26.38
CA LEU A 10 12.21 9.36 27.18
C LEU A 10 12.22 10.70 27.96
N LEU A 11 11.33 11.64 27.66
CA LEU A 11 11.24 12.94 28.35
C LEU A 11 10.10 13.02 29.37
N THR A 12 9.12 12.12 29.31
CA THR A 12 7.96 12.09 30.21
C THR A 12 8.17 11.16 31.42
N SER A 13 8.90 10.06 31.26
CA SER A 13 9.00 8.99 32.28
C SER A 13 9.98 9.28 33.43
N GLY A 14 10.73 10.39 33.41
CA GLY A 14 11.43 10.83 34.61
C GLY A 14 12.51 11.86 34.41
N SER A 15 12.15 13.14 34.36
CA SER A 15 13.04 14.19 34.87
C SER A 15 12.31 15.53 34.96
N ARG A 16 12.64 16.32 35.99
CA ARG A 16 12.30 17.75 36.13
C ARG A 16 12.96 18.63 35.04
N THR A 17 13.36 18.06 33.90
CA THR A 17 14.17 18.66 32.82
C THR A 17 13.53 18.52 31.42
N ALA A 18 12.19 18.50 31.30
CA ALA A 18 11.59 18.88 30.02
C ALA A 18 11.90 20.36 29.72
N ASP A 19 12.40 20.67 28.52
CA ASP A 19 12.79 22.03 28.10
C ASP A 19 11.64 23.03 28.40
N PRO A 20 11.90 24.20 29.02
CA PRO A 20 10.90 25.23 29.27
C PRO A 20 10.01 25.57 28.06
N ARG A 21 10.54 25.48 26.83
CA ARG A 21 9.77 25.70 25.60
C ARG A 21 8.70 24.63 25.38
N HIS A 22 9.02 23.36 25.63
CA HIS A 22 8.08 22.25 25.47
C HIS A 22 6.96 22.28 26.51
N ARG A 23 7.25 22.70 27.74
CA ARG A 23 6.22 22.93 28.77
C ARG A 23 5.24 24.04 28.37
N THR A 24 5.76 25.12 27.80
CA THR A 24 4.94 26.25 27.35
C THR A 24 4.04 25.83 26.19
N LEU A 25 4.58 25.12 25.19
CA LEU A 25 3.80 24.60 24.07
C LEU A 25 2.70 23.64 24.54
N ARG A 26 3.01 22.69 25.42
CA ARG A 26 2.03 21.73 25.95
C ARG A 26 0.93 22.43 26.75
N ALA A 27 1.27 23.43 27.56
CA ALA A 27 0.29 24.24 28.28
C ALA A 27 -0.64 25.01 27.33
N THR A 28 -0.10 25.55 26.22
CA THR A 28 -0.92 26.20 25.19
C THR A 28 -1.84 25.20 24.50
N LEU A 29 -1.36 24.01 24.14
CA LEU A 29 -2.20 22.96 23.53
C LEU A 29 -3.30 22.49 24.48
N GLN A 30 -2.98 22.33 25.76
CA GLN A 30 -3.96 21.98 26.78
C GLN A 30 -5.07 23.02 26.89
N TRP A 31 -4.72 24.30 26.95
CA TRP A 31 -5.73 25.37 26.97
C TRP A 31 -6.62 25.36 25.72
N SER A 32 -6.03 25.20 24.54
CA SER A 32 -6.78 25.09 23.29
C SER A 32 -7.71 23.87 23.26
N TYR A 33 -7.27 22.73 23.81
CA TYR A 33 -8.05 21.50 23.91
C TYR A 33 -9.20 21.61 24.92
N GLU A 34 -8.98 22.29 26.05
CA GLU A 34 -10.00 22.55 27.05
C GLU A 34 -11.15 23.42 26.51
N LEU A 35 -10.88 24.28 25.51
CA LEU A 35 -11.89 25.09 24.83
C LEU A 35 -12.72 24.33 23.78
N LEU A 36 -12.34 23.09 23.44
CA LEU A 36 -13.09 22.27 22.50
C LEU A 36 -14.35 21.70 23.14
N SER A 37 -15.43 21.61 22.35
CA SER A 37 -16.60 20.82 22.72
C SER A 37 -16.28 19.32 22.68
N GLU A 38 -17.09 18.50 23.35
CA GLU A 38 -16.89 17.04 23.38
C GLU A 38 -16.75 16.40 21.97
N PRO A 39 -17.62 16.70 20.98
CA PRO A 39 -17.45 16.19 19.61
C PRO A 39 -16.17 16.67 18.93
N GLU A 40 -15.74 17.92 19.20
CA GLU A 40 -14.49 18.46 18.65
C GLU A 40 -13.27 17.77 19.25
N ARG A 41 -13.27 17.50 20.57
CA ARG A 41 -12.20 16.76 21.25
C ARG A 41 -12.07 15.36 20.67
N LYS A 42 -13.19 14.65 20.51
CA LYS A 42 -13.21 13.30 19.92
C LYS A 42 -12.59 13.31 18.51
N LEU A 43 -13.02 14.21 17.62
CA LEU A 43 -12.45 14.30 16.26
C LEU A 43 -10.99 14.72 16.25
N PHE A 44 -10.61 15.69 17.08
CA PHE A 44 -9.23 16.10 17.25
C PHE A 44 -8.33 14.91 17.62
N CYS A 45 -8.76 14.09 18.60
CA CYS A 45 -8.04 12.87 18.98
C CYS A 45 -8.04 11.84 17.84
N ARG A 46 -9.16 11.60 17.17
CA ARG A 46 -9.23 10.64 16.05
C ARG A 46 -8.30 11.02 14.89
N PHE A 47 -8.22 12.30 14.53
CA PHE A 47 -7.34 12.77 13.45
C PHE A 47 -5.84 12.67 13.76
N SER A 48 -5.47 12.48 15.02
CA SER A 48 -4.05 12.26 15.37
C SER A 48 -3.45 10.97 14.78
N VAL A 49 -4.29 10.05 14.30
CA VAL A 49 -3.87 8.81 13.62
C VAL A 49 -3.20 9.05 12.26
N PHE A 50 -3.52 10.16 11.58
CA PHE A 50 -2.91 10.48 10.29
C PHE A 50 -1.47 10.92 10.48
N ALA A 51 -0.52 10.18 9.89
CA ALA A 51 0.90 10.49 9.96
C ALA A 51 1.34 11.57 8.95
N ALA A 52 0.54 11.81 7.92
CA ALA A 52 0.71 12.87 6.93
C ALA A 52 -0.58 13.70 6.82
N GLY A 53 -0.66 14.61 5.83
CA GLY A 53 -1.93 15.28 5.54
C GLY A 53 -2.99 14.31 5.01
N TRP A 54 -4.25 14.73 4.94
CA TRP A 54 -5.38 13.89 4.54
C TRP A 54 -6.45 14.69 3.79
N THR A 55 -7.30 14.00 3.03
CA THR A 55 -8.44 14.58 2.32
C THR A 55 -9.70 14.62 3.20
N LEU A 56 -10.77 15.29 2.76
CA LEU A 56 -12.04 15.27 3.48
C LEU A 56 -12.62 13.85 3.57
N GLU A 57 -12.50 13.05 2.50
CA GLU A 57 -12.98 11.67 2.46
C GLU A 57 -12.26 10.79 3.49
N ALA A 58 -10.96 11.00 3.67
CA ALA A 58 -10.18 10.34 4.71
C ALA A 58 -10.64 10.78 6.10
N ALA A 59 -10.83 12.08 6.31
CA ALA A 59 -11.34 12.64 7.56
C ALA A 59 -12.71 12.04 7.93
N GLU A 60 -13.62 11.94 6.97
CA GLU A 60 -14.94 11.33 7.15
C GLU A 60 -14.83 9.85 7.56
N ALA A 61 -14.04 9.06 6.83
CA ALA A 61 -13.91 7.63 7.08
C ALA A 61 -13.30 7.29 8.45
N VAL A 62 -12.35 8.11 8.92
CA VAL A 62 -11.67 7.92 10.21
C VAL A 62 -12.44 8.57 11.36
N GLY A 63 -12.99 9.76 11.10
CA GLY A 63 -13.60 10.65 12.07
C GLY A 63 -15.03 10.26 12.48
N GLU A 64 -15.78 9.56 11.62
CA GLU A 64 -17.14 9.11 11.96
C GLU A 64 -17.16 8.04 13.06
N GLY A 65 -18.32 7.88 13.72
CA GLY A 65 -18.57 6.81 14.69
C GLY A 65 -18.93 7.29 16.10
N GLY A 66 -19.64 6.45 16.83
CA GLY A 66 -20.26 6.83 18.11
C GLY A 66 -21.38 7.84 17.85
N GLU A 67 -21.24 9.04 18.41
CA GLU A 67 -22.23 10.13 18.30
C GLU A 67 -21.96 11.06 17.10
N ILE A 68 -20.84 10.87 16.38
CA ILE A 68 -20.45 11.73 15.26
C ILE A 68 -20.82 11.03 13.95
N SER A 69 -21.80 11.58 13.24
CA SER A 69 -22.15 11.13 11.90
C SER A 69 -21.15 11.65 10.86
N ARG A 70 -21.10 10.98 9.70
CA ARG A 70 -20.26 11.40 8.57
C ARG A 70 -20.47 12.87 8.18
N THR A 71 -21.72 13.32 8.14
CA THR A 71 -22.07 14.69 7.75
C THR A 71 -21.60 15.74 8.76
N GLU A 72 -21.47 15.39 10.04
CA GLU A 72 -20.99 16.31 11.08
C GLU A 72 -19.47 16.48 11.07
N VAL A 73 -18.72 15.55 10.43
CA VAL A 73 -17.27 15.60 10.39
C VAL A 73 -16.78 16.90 9.73
N LEU A 74 -17.38 17.32 8.62
CA LEU A 74 -17.00 18.55 7.92
C LEU A 74 -17.19 19.81 8.79
N ASP A 75 -18.33 19.90 9.49
CA ASP A 75 -18.62 21.03 10.36
C ASP A 75 -17.66 21.11 11.54
N LEU A 76 -17.34 19.97 12.14
CA LEU A 76 -16.41 19.88 13.27
C LEU A 76 -14.96 20.11 12.83
N LEU A 77 -14.56 19.58 11.68
CA LEU A 77 -13.26 19.85 11.05
C LEU A 77 -13.08 21.34 10.77
N SER A 78 -14.12 22.01 10.24
CA SER A 78 -14.11 23.46 10.02
C SER A 78 -13.91 24.25 11.31
N LYS A 79 -14.49 23.80 12.44
CA LYS A 79 -14.26 24.41 13.75
C LYS A 79 -12.83 24.20 14.25
N LEU A 80 -12.22 23.03 14.01
CA LEU A 80 -10.82 22.76 14.34
C LEU A 80 -9.86 23.61 13.50
N VAL A 81 -10.18 23.85 12.23
CA VAL A 81 -9.45 24.77 11.35
C VAL A 81 -9.54 26.22 11.86
N ASN A 82 -10.74 26.69 12.21
CA ASN A 82 -10.94 28.02 12.78
C ASN A 82 -10.20 28.25 14.12
N LYS A 83 -9.90 27.17 14.84
CA LYS A 83 -9.12 27.17 16.09
C LYS A 83 -7.63 26.88 15.87
N SER A 84 -7.18 26.80 14.62
CA SER A 84 -5.78 26.55 14.22
C SER A 84 -5.20 25.23 14.77
N LEU A 85 -6.04 24.25 15.09
CA LEU A 85 -5.61 22.90 15.47
C LEU A 85 -5.39 22.00 14.25
N VAL A 86 -6.07 22.32 13.15
CA VAL A 86 -5.89 21.71 11.83
C VAL A 86 -5.64 22.82 10.82
N MET A 87 -4.73 22.61 9.88
CA MET A 87 -4.48 23.53 8.77
C MET A 87 -5.14 22.96 7.51
N ALA A 88 -5.73 23.84 6.70
CA ALA A 88 -6.27 23.50 5.40
C ALA A 88 -5.40 24.15 4.31
N GLU A 89 -4.95 23.34 3.35
CA GLU A 89 -4.00 23.70 2.32
C GLU A 89 -4.50 23.24 0.95
N ALA A 90 -4.14 23.98 -0.11
CA ALA A 90 -4.41 23.54 -1.47
C ALA A 90 -3.44 22.41 -1.84
N GLY A 91 -3.99 21.23 -2.13
CA GLY A 91 -3.27 20.10 -2.67
C GLY A 91 -3.14 20.15 -4.20
N ALA A 92 -2.68 19.04 -4.77
CA ALA A 92 -2.62 18.86 -6.22
C ALA A 92 -4.03 19.00 -6.84
N GLU A 93 -4.09 19.55 -8.05
CA GLU A 93 -5.34 19.70 -8.82
C GLU A 93 -6.47 20.48 -8.10
N GLY A 94 -6.15 21.24 -7.04
CA GLY A 94 -7.12 22.02 -6.28
C GLY A 94 -7.89 21.22 -5.21
N GLU A 95 -7.49 19.97 -4.93
CA GLU A 95 -8.03 19.19 -3.81
C GLU A 95 -7.67 19.85 -2.47
N LEU A 96 -8.63 19.99 -1.55
CA LEU A 96 -8.36 20.54 -0.23
C LEU A 96 -7.73 19.47 0.67
N ARG A 97 -6.53 19.73 1.19
CA ARG A 97 -5.82 18.85 2.12
C ARG A 97 -5.77 19.46 3.51
N TYR A 98 -5.90 18.59 4.50
CA TYR A 98 -5.84 18.95 5.90
C TYR A 98 -4.56 18.36 6.52
N ARG A 99 -3.98 19.04 7.50
CA ARG A 99 -2.89 18.48 8.29
C ARG A 99 -2.86 19.04 9.71
N MET A 100 -2.34 18.25 10.65
CA MET A 100 -1.97 18.70 11.99
C MET A 100 -0.46 18.97 12.04
N LEU A 101 -0.07 19.99 12.79
CA LEU A 101 1.34 20.14 13.15
C LEU A 101 1.74 18.97 14.07
N GLU A 102 2.94 18.44 13.89
CA GLU A 102 3.39 17.24 14.63
C GLU A 102 3.20 17.33 16.15
N PRO A 103 3.50 18.45 16.84
CA PRO A 103 3.25 18.56 18.28
C PRO A 103 1.75 18.51 18.65
N VAL A 104 0.88 19.05 17.78
CA VAL A 104 -0.58 19.02 17.95
C VAL A 104 -1.10 17.61 17.74
N ARG A 105 -0.60 16.94 16.70
CA ARG A 105 -0.91 15.54 16.38
C ARG A 105 -0.56 14.64 17.55
N GLN A 106 0.65 14.74 18.08
CA GLN A 106 1.08 13.94 19.22
C GLN A 106 0.25 14.20 20.48
N TYR A 107 -0.09 15.46 20.76
CA TYR A 107 -1.00 15.78 21.87
C TYR A 107 -2.37 15.11 21.71
N GLY A 108 -2.93 15.11 20.49
CA GLY A 108 -4.16 14.36 20.19
C GLY A 108 -4.00 12.84 20.31
N TRP A 109 -2.83 12.32 19.95
CA TRP A 109 -2.52 10.88 20.02
C TRP A 109 -2.51 10.37 21.47
N GLU A 110 -1.86 11.09 22.38
CA GLU A 110 -1.85 10.76 23.82
C GLU A 110 -3.28 10.71 24.40
N HIS A 111 -4.16 11.61 23.97
CA HIS A 111 -5.56 11.62 24.41
C HIS A 111 -6.37 10.50 23.77
N LEU A 112 -6.06 10.13 22.51
CA LEU A 112 -6.67 8.98 21.86
C LEU A 112 -6.32 7.68 22.60
N GLU A 113 -5.07 7.50 23.00
CA GLU A 113 -4.61 6.35 23.79
C GLU A 113 -5.37 6.19 25.11
N GLY A 114 -5.67 7.31 25.78
CA GLY A 114 -6.49 7.33 27.00
C GLY A 114 -8.00 7.14 26.79
N SER A 115 -8.50 7.21 25.55
CA SER A 115 -9.94 7.20 25.26
C SER A 115 -10.56 5.80 25.10
N GLY A 116 -9.72 4.77 24.87
CA GLY A 116 -10.18 3.43 24.51
C GLY A 116 -10.63 3.27 23.05
N GLU A 117 -10.60 4.32 22.22
CA GLU A 117 -10.98 4.28 20.80
C GLU A 117 -9.81 3.98 19.85
N THR A 118 -8.56 3.96 20.34
CA THR A 118 -7.33 3.85 19.52
C THR A 118 -7.39 2.74 18.49
N GLU A 119 -7.80 1.56 18.92
CA GLU A 119 -7.83 0.36 18.10
C GLU A 119 -8.84 0.49 16.95
N GLN A 120 -10.05 0.99 17.24
CA GLN A 120 -11.09 1.21 16.24
C GLN A 120 -10.69 2.31 15.24
N VAL A 121 -10.03 3.37 15.71
CA VAL A 121 -9.58 4.48 14.86
C VAL A 121 -8.46 4.05 13.92
N ARG A 122 -7.45 3.32 14.43
CA ARG A 122 -6.39 2.75 13.59
C ARG A 122 -6.93 1.77 12.57
N GLU A 123 -7.95 0.99 12.93
CA GLU A 123 -8.61 0.05 12.01
C GLU A 123 -9.37 0.76 10.89
N ARG A 124 -10.15 1.82 11.19
CA ARG A 124 -10.79 2.65 10.14
C ARG A 124 -9.75 3.28 9.22
N HIS A 125 -8.68 3.81 9.79
CA HIS A 125 -7.57 4.38 9.04
C HIS A 125 -6.95 3.35 8.09
N ALA A 126 -6.58 2.16 8.58
CA ALA A 126 -6.01 1.11 7.75
C ALA A 126 -6.96 0.63 6.65
N ARG A 127 -8.26 0.47 6.96
CA ARG A 127 -9.29 0.13 5.95
C ARG A 127 -9.41 1.19 4.85
N TYR A 128 -9.36 2.48 5.22
CA TYR A 128 -9.43 3.56 4.25
C TYR A 128 -8.25 3.52 3.27
N TYR A 129 -7.02 3.40 3.78
CA TYR A 129 -5.83 3.37 2.94
C TYR A 129 -5.66 2.08 2.15
N LEU A 130 -6.13 0.93 2.68
CA LEU A 130 -6.29 -0.29 1.89
C LEU A 130 -7.23 -0.05 0.70
N ALA A 131 -8.43 0.46 0.96
CA ALA A 131 -9.40 0.72 -0.09
C ALA A 131 -8.88 1.75 -1.11
N LEU A 132 -8.09 2.73 -0.68
CA LEU A 132 -7.42 3.67 -1.58
C LEU A 132 -6.39 2.96 -2.46
N ALA A 133 -5.48 2.17 -1.87
CA ALA A 133 -4.45 1.44 -2.61
C ALA A 133 -5.06 0.50 -3.65
N GLU A 134 -6.10 -0.27 -3.28
CA GLU A 134 -6.80 -1.17 -4.21
C GLU A 134 -7.53 -0.43 -5.34
N ARG A 135 -8.03 0.79 -5.10
CA ARG A 135 -8.63 1.63 -6.16
C ARG A 135 -7.58 2.19 -7.12
N VAL A 136 -6.41 2.55 -6.60
CA VAL A 136 -5.33 3.19 -7.38
C VAL A 136 -4.53 2.18 -8.17
N GLU A 137 -4.36 0.96 -7.67
CA GLU A 137 -3.54 -0.07 -8.27
C GLU A 137 -3.76 -0.26 -9.79
N PRO A 138 -5.00 -0.43 -10.30
CA PRO A 138 -5.20 -0.59 -11.74
C PRO A 138 -4.73 0.62 -12.55
N GLY A 139 -4.81 1.83 -11.98
CA GLY A 139 -4.36 3.08 -12.60
C GLY A 139 -2.85 3.18 -12.71
N LEU A 140 -2.08 2.55 -11.81
CA LEU A 140 -0.62 2.45 -11.91
C LEU A 140 -0.15 1.65 -13.12
N MET A 141 -1.05 0.85 -13.71
CA MET A 141 -0.78 0.01 -14.88
C MET A 141 -1.43 0.55 -16.17
N GLY A 142 -2.01 1.75 -16.15
CA GLY A 142 -2.75 2.36 -17.27
C GLY A 142 -2.09 3.61 -17.89
N ALA A 143 -2.85 4.33 -18.73
CA ALA A 143 -2.39 5.43 -19.62
C ALA A 143 -1.62 6.56 -18.95
N GLN A 144 -1.92 6.81 -17.68
CA GLN A 144 -1.48 7.98 -16.95
C GLN A 144 -1.08 7.53 -15.54
N PRO A 145 0.08 6.87 -15.37
CA PRO A 145 0.50 6.38 -14.05
C PRO A 145 0.94 7.53 -13.13
N VAL A 146 1.39 8.66 -13.69
CA VAL A 146 1.97 9.78 -12.92
C VAL A 146 1.00 10.38 -11.90
N PRO A 147 -0.25 10.78 -12.24
CA PRO A 147 -1.17 11.31 -11.24
C PRO A 147 -1.50 10.31 -10.12
N TRP A 148 -1.50 9.02 -10.43
CA TRP A 148 -1.73 7.95 -9.44
C TRP A 148 -0.52 7.75 -8.51
N LEU A 149 0.70 7.85 -9.05
CA LEU A 149 1.94 7.83 -8.26
C LEU A 149 2.01 9.05 -7.35
N GLU A 150 1.83 10.26 -7.87
CA GLU A 150 1.85 11.51 -7.09
C GLU A 150 0.81 11.47 -5.97
N ARG A 151 -0.38 10.94 -6.26
CA ARG A 151 -1.42 10.72 -5.25
C ARG A 151 -0.95 9.76 -4.15
N LEU A 152 -0.39 8.60 -4.48
CA LEU A 152 0.12 7.66 -3.48
C LEU A 152 1.32 8.20 -2.69
N GLU A 153 2.21 8.95 -3.34
CA GLU A 153 3.33 9.63 -2.68
C GLU A 153 2.83 10.59 -1.60
N SER A 154 1.78 11.36 -1.91
CA SER A 154 1.18 12.31 -0.94
C SER A 154 0.54 11.62 0.27
N GLU A 155 0.13 10.35 0.11
CA GLU A 155 -0.49 9.54 1.16
C GLU A 155 0.48 8.57 1.83
N TYR A 156 1.75 8.52 1.39
CA TYR A 156 2.67 7.44 1.75
C TYR A 156 2.93 7.35 3.25
N GLY A 157 3.00 8.50 3.95
CA GLY A 157 3.13 8.52 5.41
C GLY A 157 1.96 7.83 6.11
N ASN A 158 0.74 8.02 5.63
CA ASN A 158 -0.45 7.37 6.17
C ASN A 158 -0.49 5.87 5.81
N VAL A 159 -0.09 5.51 4.59
CA VAL A 159 0.04 4.12 4.15
C VAL A 159 1.06 3.36 5.01
N GLN A 160 2.22 3.97 5.29
CA GLN A 160 3.24 3.39 6.14
C GLN A 160 2.75 3.20 7.58
N ALA A 161 1.99 4.16 8.12
CA ALA A 161 1.38 4.03 9.44
C ALA A 161 0.35 2.88 9.48
N ALA A 162 -0.45 2.72 8.43
CA ALA A 162 -1.38 1.60 8.30
C ALA A 162 -0.67 0.24 8.21
N LEU A 163 0.37 0.11 7.37
CA LEU A 163 1.20 -1.09 7.26
C LEU A 163 1.85 -1.46 8.59
N SER A 164 2.43 -0.48 9.27
CA SER A 164 3.05 -0.65 10.59
C SER A 164 2.06 -1.22 11.60
N TRP A 165 0.87 -0.63 11.71
CA TRP A 165 -0.15 -1.10 12.64
C TRP A 165 -0.73 -2.48 12.26
N CYS A 166 -0.93 -2.75 10.96
CA CYS A 166 -1.44 -4.02 10.50
C CYS A 166 -0.49 -5.19 10.81
N LEU A 167 0.82 -4.92 10.73
CA LEU A 167 1.88 -5.93 10.78
C LEU A 167 2.76 -5.80 12.04
N ASP A 168 2.25 -5.17 13.10
CA ASP A 168 2.96 -4.90 14.36
C ASP A 168 3.22 -6.16 15.20
N GLU A 169 4.49 -6.48 15.49
CA GLU A 169 4.98 -7.75 16.08
C GLU A 169 4.58 -7.96 17.53
N GLU A 170 4.41 -6.89 18.28
CA GLU A 170 4.21 -6.96 19.72
C GLU A 170 2.78 -7.35 20.10
N ASP A 171 1.87 -7.25 19.14
CA ASP A 171 0.46 -7.49 19.37
C ASP A 171 0.01 -8.81 18.70
N ALA A 172 -0.42 -9.78 19.52
CA ALA A 172 -1.02 -11.06 19.11
C ALA A 172 -2.43 -10.85 18.51
N LYS A 173 -2.47 -10.14 17.39
CA LYS A 173 -3.70 -9.64 16.76
C LYS A 173 -4.33 -10.65 15.80
N PRO A 174 -5.64 -10.51 15.52
CA PRO A 174 -6.39 -11.44 14.68
C PRO A 174 -5.79 -11.57 13.27
N GLU A 175 -5.84 -12.78 12.70
CA GLU A 175 -5.39 -13.10 11.33
C GLU A 175 -5.92 -12.09 10.28
N GLU A 176 -7.14 -11.58 10.47
CA GLU A 176 -7.78 -10.59 9.61
C GLU A 176 -6.97 -9.29 9.46
N ARG A 177 -6.24 -8.87 10.50
CA ARG A 177 -5.43 -7.66 10.46
C ARG A 177 -4.15 -7.87 9.65
N ALA A 178 -3.50 -9.02 9.84
CA ALA A 178 -2.33 -9.37 9.05
C ALA A 178 -2.70 -9.52 7.57
N GLU A 179 -3.87 -10.10 7.28
CA GLU A 179 -4.43 -10.18 5.93
C GLU A 179 -4.68 -8.79 5.34
N MET A 180 -5.21 -7.84 6.12
CA MET A 180 -5.36 -6.45 5.68
C MET A 180 -4.00 -5.81 5.33
N GLY A 181 -2.97 -6.05 6.15
CA GLY A 181 -1.61 -5.59 5.90
C GLY A 181 -1.00 -6.21 4.64
N LEU A 182 -1.18 -7.51 4.42
CA LEU A 182 -0.72 -8.20 3.22
C LEU A 182 -1.42 -7.68 1.96
N ARG A 183 -2.74 -7.47 2.01
CA ARG A 183 -3.51 -6.86 0.91
C ARG A 183 -3.00 -5.47 0.57
N LEU A 184 -2.76 -4.65 1.59
CA LEU A 184 -2.25 -3.29 1.41
C LEU A 184 -0.85 -3.32 0.78
N ALA A 185 0.05 -4.16 1.27
CA ALA A 185 1.38 -4.33 0.68
C ALA A 185 1.30 -4.82 -0.78
N ALA A 186 0.46 -5.82 -1.05
CA ALA A 186 0.31 -6.37 -2.40
C ALA A 186 -0.25 -5.35 -3.42
N ALA A 187 -1.12 -4.43 -2.98
CA ALA A 187 -1.63 -3.35 -3.83
C ALA A 187 -0.56 -2.28 -4.16
N LEU A 188 0.49 -2.16 -3.33
CA LEU A 188 1.57 -1.18 -3.49
C LEU A 188 2.77 -1.72 -4.28
N GLY A 189 2.79 -3.00 -4.66
CA GLY A 189 3.93 -3.60 -5.37
C GLY A 189 4.42 -2.77 -6.57
N ARG A 190 3.50 -2.23 -7.38
CA ARG A 190 3.85 -1.38 -8.54
C ARG A 190 4.35 0.00 -8.17
N PHE A 191 3.86 0.56 -7.07
CA PHE A 191 4.36 1.82 -6.52
C PHE A 191 5.83 1.68 -6.10
N TRP A 192 6.19 0.56 -5.46
CA TRP A 192 7.59 0.32 -5.04
C TRP A 192 8.53 0.01 -6.21
N VAL A 193 8.04 -0.49 -7.34
CA VAL A 193 8.87 -0.57 -8.56
C VAL A 193 9.35 0.82 -9.01
N ALA A 194 8.55 1.87 -8.82
CA ALA A 194 8.93 3.25 -9.15
C ALA A 194 9.78 3.93 -8.06
N GLN A 195 9.56 3.58 -6.78
CA GLN A 195 10.12 4.30 -5.63
C GLN A 195 11.28 3.60 -4.91
N GLY A 196 11.47 2.29 -5.14
CA GLY A 196 12.52 1.47 -4.52
C GLY A 196 11.99 0.14 -3.97
N LEU A 197 12.53 -0.96 -4.49
CA LEU A 197 12.05 -2.33 -4.25
C LEU A 197 12.23 -2.80 -2.80
N GLY A 198 13.33 -2.42 -2.14
CA GLY A 198 13.72 -3.00 -0.85
C GLY A 198 12.78 -2.65 0.32
N GLU A 199 12.01 -1.55 0.24
CA GLU A 199 10.97 -1.31 1.25
C GLU A 199 9.73 -2.18 1.01
N GLY A 200 9.31 -2.30 -0.25
CA GLY A 200 8.17 -3.13 -0.63
C GLY A 200 8.34 -4.59 -0.27
N ARG A 201 9.52 -5.14 -0.58
CA ARG A 201 9.90 -6.50 -0.21
C ARG A 201 9.75 -6.77 1.29
N ARG A 202 10.26 -5.88 2.15
CA ARG A 202 10.17 -6.06 3.61
C ARG A 202 8.72 -6.08 4.09
N TRP A 203 7.86 -5.23 3.55
CA TRP A 203 6.43 -5.24 3.90
C TRP A 203 5.71 -6.50 3.42
N LEU A 204 6.02 -6.97 2.20
CA LEU A 204 5.47 -8.20 1.65
C LEU A 204 5.89 -9.43 2.46
N GLU A 205 7.18 -9.57 2.78
CA GLU A 205 7.71 -10.66 3.61
C GLU A 205 7.07 -10.66 5.00
N LYS A 206 6.97 -9.48 5.64
CA LYS A 206 6.32 -9.33 6.94
C LYS A 206 4.83 -9.71 6.88
N GLY A 207 4.13 -9.32 5.82
CA GLY A 207 2.74 -9.71 5.58
C GLY A 207 2.58 -11.22 5.41
N LEU A 208 3.40 -11.83 4.55
CA LEU A 208 3.36 -13.26 4.24
C LEU A 208 3.66 -14.15 5.44
N ALA A 209 4.54 -13.69 6.34
CA ALA A 209 4.91 -14.40 7.58
C ALA A 209 3.80 -14.35 8.65
N ARG A 210 2.91 -13.34 8.59
CA ARG A 210 1.90 -13.09 9.61
C ARG A 210 0.49 -13.45 9.19
N SER A 211 0.19 -13.40 7.90
CA SER A 211 -1.11 -13.78 7.37
C SER A 211 -1.26 -15.31 7.41
N SER A 212 -2.48 -15.78 7.20
CA SER A 212 -2.72 -17.20 7.00
C SER A 212 -1.88 -17.75 5.84
N ALA A 213 -1.47 -19.02 5.96
CA ALA A 213 -0.88 -19.80 4.88
C ALA A 213 -1.93 -20.37 3.92
N SER A 214 -3.22 -20.11 4.15
CA SER A 214 -4.29 -20.51 3.25
C SER A 214 -4.07 -19.95 1.84
N PRO A 215 -4.31 -20.75 0.78
CA PRO A 215 -4.26 -20.28 -0.59
C PRO A 215 -5.25 -19.14 -0.83
N THR A 216 -4.73 -17.94 -1.12
CA THR A 216 -5.52 -16.78 -1.55
C THR A 216 -4.84 -16.10 -2.74
N SER A 217 -5.63 -15.44 -3.59
CA SER A 217 -5.10 -14.67 -4.73
C SER A 217 -4.16 -13.55 -4.24
N VAL A 218 -4.46 -12.96 -3.09
CA VAL A 218 -3.60 -11.96 -2.42
C VAL A 218 -2.24 -12.55 -2.04
N ARG A 219 -2.22 -13.71 -1.39
CA ARG A 219 -0.98 -14.39 -1.01
C ARG A 219 -0.14 -14.76 -2.24
N ALA A 220 -0.80 -15.30 -3.27
CA ALA A 220 -0.14 -15.62 -4.53
C ALA A 220 0.49 -14.38 -5.17
N LYS A 221 -0.25 -13.27 -5.27
CA LYS A 221 0.25 -11.98 -5.76
C LYS A 221 1.43 -11.46 -4.97
N ALA A 222 1.35 -11.49 -3.64
CA ALA A 222 2.42 -11.03 -2.76
C ALA A 222 3.70 -11.87 -2.92
N LEU A 223 3.58 -13.19 -3.06
CA LEU A 223 4.72 -14.07 -3.37
C LEU A 223 5.35 -13.74 -4.72
N ILE A 224 4.54 -13.53 -5.76
CA ILE A 224 5.06 -13.13 -7.08
C ILE A 224 5.81 -11.80 -7.01
N GLN A 225 5.26 -10.80 -6.31
CA GLN A 225 5.90 -9.50 -6.15
C GLN A 225 7.19 -9.58 -5.32
N ALA A 226 7.16 -10.27 -4.17
CA ALA A 226 8.35 -10.47 -3.35
C ALA A 226 9.46 -11.22 -4.11
N GLY A 227 9.08 -12.22 -4.91
CA GLY A 227 10.00 -12.96 -5.77
C GLY A 227 10.59 -12.10 -6.90
N PHE A 228 9.80 -11.20 -7.48
CA PHE A 228 10.28 -10.22 -8.46
C PHE A 228 11.27 -9.25 -7.82
N ASP A 229 10.95 -8.68 -6.66
CA ASP A 229 11.85 -7.76 -5.95
C ASP A 229 13.17 -8.45 -5.56
N ALA A 230 13.06 -9.69 -5.05
CA ALA A 230 14.20 -10.54 -4.71
C ALA A 230 15.12 -10.83 -5.91
N LEU A 231 14.56 -10.98 -7.13
CA LEU A 231 15.35 -11.17 -8.36
C LEU A 231 16.27 -9.97 -8.62
N TYR A 232 15.76 -8.74 -8.53
CA TYR A 232 16.55 -7.52 -8.78
C TYR A 232 17.58 -7.25 -7.69
N GLU A 233 17.35 -7.76 -6.49
CA GLU A 233 18.31 -7.72 -5.39
C GLU A 233 19.36 -8.85 -5.46
N GLY A 234 19.23 -9.78 -6.41
CA GLY A 234 20.13 -10.92 -6.58
C GLY A 234 19.97 -12.02 -5.54
N ASP A 235 18.80 -12.10 -4.89
CA ASP A 235 18.52 -13.10 -3.87
C ASP A 235 18.24 -14.48 -4.50
N PRO A 236 18.94 -15.55 -4.07
CA PRO A 236 18.75 -16.89 -4.63
C PRO A 236 17.36 -17.49 -4.37
N GLY A 237 16.60 -16.97 -3.40
CA GLY A 237 15.24 -17.38 -3.06
C GLY A 237 14.17 -16.86 -4.02
N ALA A 238 14.50 -15.94 -4.94
CA ALA A 238 13.56 -15.31 -5.86
C ALA A 238 12.69 -16.32 -6.64
N MET A 239 13.34 -17.34 -7.21
CA MET A 239 12.64 -18.38 -7.99
C MET A 239 11.66 -19.18 -7.15
N ALA A 240 11.99 -19.50 -5.89
CA ALA A 240 11.11 -20.28 -5.02
C ALA A 240 9.82 -19.50 -4.73
N LEU A 241 9.92 -18.19 -4.45
CA LEU A 241 8.77 -17.32 -4.22
C LEU A 241 7.87 -17.22 -5.46
N LEU A 242 8.47 -17.04 -6.65
CA LEU A 242 7.72 -16.97 -7.91
C LEU A 242 6.98 -18.28 -8.22
N GLU A 243 7.63 -19.43 -8.01
CA GLU A 243 7.04 -20.76 -8.23
C GLU A 243 5.92 -21.07 -7.23
N GLU A 244 6.09 -20.69 -5.95
CA GLU A 244 5.04 -20.84 -4.94
C GLU A 244 3.82 -19.99 -5.31
N GLY A 245 4.01 -18.73 -5.71
CA GLY A 245 2.92 -17.88 -6.17
C GLY A 245 2.18 -18.44 -7.38
N LEU A 246 2.91 -18.97 -8.37
CA LEU A 246 2.31 -19.65 -9.54
C LEU A 246 1.51 -20.89 -9.12
N ALA A 247 2.04 -21.70 -8.20
CA ALA A 247 1.36 -22.89 -7.69
C ALA A 247 0.03 -22.53 -7.00
N LEU A 248 0.01 -21.47 -6.18
CA LEU A 248 -1.22 -21.00 -5.54
C LEU A 248 -2.27 -20.54 -6.56
N TYR A 249 -1.89 -19.77 -7.58
CA TYR A 249 -2.84 -19.38 -8.63
C TYR A 249 -3.41 -20.58 -9.41
N LYS A 250 -2.58 -21.61 -9.64
CA LYS A 250 -3.03 -22.88 -10.25
C LYS A 250 -4.02 -23.62 -9.34
N GLU A 251 -3.76 -23.71 -8.04
CA GLU A 251 -4.66 -24.31 -7.06
C GLU A 251 -6.01 -23.59 -7.00
N LEU A 252 -5.97 -22.25 -7.02
CA LEU A 252 -7.16 -21.39 -7.06
C LEU A 252 -7.90 -21.41 -8.40
N LYS A 253 -7.32 -22.02 -9.44
CA LYS A 253 -7.83 -22.03 -10.82
C LYS A 253 -8.04 -20.62 -11.38
N ASP A 254 -7.25 -19.66 -10.90
CA ASP A 254 -7.28 -18.28 -11.35
C ASP A 254 -6.43 -18.14 -12.62
N ARG A 255 -7.09 -18.18 -13.78
CA ARG A 255 -6.40 -18.11 -15.08
C ARG A 255 -5.65 -16.80 -15.28
N SER A 256 -6.21 -15.68 -14.86
CA SER A 256 -5.57 -14.36 -14.99
C SER A 256 -4.38 -14.25 -14.03
N GLY A 257 -4.52 -14.79 -12.81
CA GLY A 257 -3.42 -14.90 -11.86
C GLY A 257 -2.28 -15.80 -12.35
N VAL A 258 -2.60 -16.94 -12.98
CA VAL A 258 -1.60 -17.81 -13.63
C VAL A 258 -0.87 -17.06 -14.75
N ALA A 259 -1.60 -16.30 -15.59
CA ALA A 259 -0.99 -15.50 -16.65
C ALA A 259 -0.02 -14.45 -16.08
N PHE A 260 -0.45 -13.73 -15.05
CA PHE A 260 0.36 -12.75 -14.33
C PHE A 260 1.63 -13.39 -13.73
N ALA A 261 1.50 -14.54 -13.08
CA ALA A 261 2.63 -15.27 -12.50
C ALA A 261 3.62 -15.74 -13.57
N ILE A 262 3.13 -16.32 -14.68
CA ILE A 262 3.98 -16.75 -15.80
C ILE A 262 4.71 -15.55 -16.43
N GLY A 263 4.06 -14.40 -16.60
CA GLY A 263 4.72 -13.21 -17.13
C GLY A 263 5.93 -12.76 -16.28
N ASN A 264 5.77 -12.74 -14.95
CA ASN A 264 6.85 -12.35 -14.03
C ASN A 264 7.93 -13.42 -13.90
N LEU A 265 7.55 -14.69 -13.77
CA LEU A 265 8.48 -15.83 -13.70
C LEU A 265 9.25 -15.99 -15.01
N GLY A 266 8.61 -15.72 -16.14
CA GLY A 266 9.22 -15.72 -17.46
C GLY A 266 10.38 -14.73 -17.58
N HIS A 267 10.19 -13.51 -17.07
CA HIS A 267 11.27 -12.53 -16.98
C HIS A 267 12.45 -13.04 -16.12
N ALA A 268 12.17 -13.64 -14.97
CA ALA A 268 13.19 -14.21 -14.10
C ALA A 268 13.97 -15.34 -14.77
N VAL A 269 13.28 -16.25 -15.46
CA VAL A 269 13.88 -17.39 -16.14
C VAL A 269 14.75 -16.97 -17.32
N VAL A 270 14.33 -15.97 -18.10
CA VAL A 270 15.15 -15.37 -19.17
C VAL A 270 16.39 -14.71 -18.59
N HIS A 271 16.22 -13.91 -17.52
CA HIS A 271 17.33 -13.22 -16.85
C HIS A 271 18.38 -14.19 -16.28
N LEU A 272 17.94 -15.30 -15.68
CA LEU A 272 18.80 -16.32 -15.08
C LEU A 272 19.30 -17.38 -16.09
N GLY A 273 18.82 -17.36 -17.33
CA GLY A 273 19.21 -18.32 -18.37
C GLY A 273 18.75 -19.76 -18.10
N ASN A 274 17.65 -19.97 -17.37
CA ASN A 274 17.14 -21.31 -17.07
C ASN A 274 16.32 -21.89 -18.24
N ARG A 275 17.03 -22.42 -19.24
CA ARG A 275 16.44 -22.89 -20.49
C ARG A 275 15.39 -23.99 -20.34
N GLU A 276 15.61 -24.92 -19.41
CA GLU A 276 14.64 -26.00 -19.17
C GLU A 276 13.31 -25.42 -18.69
N ARG A 277 13.34 -24.52 -17.70
CA ARG A 277 12.12 -23.90 -17.19
C ARG A 277 11.47 -22.97 -18.22
N LEU A 278 12.27 -22.31 -19.05
CA LEU A 278 11.79 -21.41 -20.11
C LEU A 278 10.87 -22.15 -21.08
N MET A 279 11.28 -23.35 -21.53
CA MET A 279 10.50 -24.16 -22.45
C MET A 279 9.16 -24.59 -21.84
N THR A 280 9.16 -25.04 -20.59
CA THR A 280 7.92 -25.41 -19.89
C THR A 280 6.97 -24.22 -19.75
N LEU A 281 7.49 -23.04 -19.36
CA LEU A 281 6.65 -21.84 -19.22
C LEU A 281 6.10 -21.34 -20.54
N ARG A 282 6.87 -21.47 -21.63
CA ARG A 282 6.40 -21.15 -22.99
C ARG A 282 5.21 -22.02 -23.39
N GLU A 283 5.30 -23.33 -23.18
CA GLU A 283 4.19 -24.25 -23.46
C GLU A 283 2.94 -23.92 -22.62
N GLU A 284 3.13 -23.63 -21.33
CA GLU A 284 2.05 -23.22 -20.45
C GLU A 284 1.39 -21.89 -20.90
N ALA A 285 2.19 -20.89 -21.26
CA ALA A 285 1.72 -19.59 -21.75
C ALA A 285 0.91 -19.73 -23.06
N GLU A 286 1.44 -20.48 -24.03
CA GLU A 286 0.77 -20.73 -25.31
C GLU A 286 -0.55 -21.50 -25.12
N ALA A 287 -0.59 -22.48 -24.21
CA ALA A 287 -1.82 -23.19 -23.88
C ALA A 287 -2.85 -22.26 -23.22
N LEU A 288 -2.41 -21.31 -22.38
CA LEU A 288 -3.30 -20.37 -21.71
C LEU A 288 -3.92 -19.36 -22.68
N LEU A 289 -3.13 -18.84 -23.64
CA LEU A 289 -3.55 -17.92 -24.70
C LEU A 289 -4.58 -18.51 -25.67
N ARG A 290 -4.62 -19.85 -25.83
CA ARG A 290 -5.68 -20.52 -26.63
C ARG A 290 -7.07 -20.45 -25.98
N GLY A 291 -7.15 -20.15 -24.68
CA GLY A 291 -8.41 -19.98 -23.97
C GLY A 291 -8.80 -18.51 -23.82
N ALA A 292 -9.98 -18.28 -23.24
CA ALA A 292 -10.39 -16.92 -22.88
C ALA A 292 -9.53 -16.39 -21.73
N LEU A 293 -8.90 -15.24 -21.95
CA LEU A 293 -8.20 -14.42 -20.97
C LEU A 293 -8.70 -12.99 -21.10
N ASP A 294 -8.61 -12.22 -20.02
CA ASP A 294 -8.75 -10.77 -20.15
C ASP A 294 -7.57 -10.21 -20.98
N ARG A 295 -7.77 -9.02 -21.56
CA ARG A 295 -6.78 -8.35 -22.42
C ARG A 295 -5.43 -8.19 -21.73
N ARG A 296 -5.45 -7.99 -20.41
CA ARG A 296 -4.26 -7.68 -19.62
C ARG A 296 -3.40 -8.92 -19.43
N ALA A 297 -4.02 -10.01 -19.00
CA ALA A 297 -3.40 -11.33 -18.90
C ALA A 297 -2.85 -11.81 -20.26
N ALA A 298 -3.57 -11.57 -21.35
CA ALA A 298 -3.08 -11.87 -22.69
C ALA A 298 -1.83 -11.04 -23.06
N ALA A 299 -1.84 -9.74 -22.81
CA ALA A 299 -0.71 -8.85 -23.10
C ALA A 299 0.56 -9.23 -22.30
N ASP A 300 0.43 -9.55 -21.01
CA ASP A 300 1.56 -9.95 -20.18
C ASP A 300 2.18 -11.29 -20.65
N LEU A 301 1.38 -12.23 -21.16
CA LEU A 301 1.89 -13.48 -21.75
C LEU A 301 2.55 -13.28 -23.11
N LEU A 302 1.97 -12.43 -23.97
CA LEU A 302 2.55 -12.11 -25.27
C LEU A 302 3.90 -11.41 -25.14
N LEU A 303 4.04 -10.50 -24.16
CA LEU A 303 5.31 -9.88 -23.82
C LEU A 303 6.36 -10.93 -23.40
N PHE A 304 6.00 -11.84 -22.48
CA PHE A 304 6.91 -12.92 -22.07
C PHE A 304 7.32 -13.80 -23.27
N LEU A 305 6.36 -14.25 -24.08
CA LEU A 305 6.62 -15.11 -25.23
C LEU A 305 7.48 -14.43 -26.30
N GLY A 306 7.39 -13.10 -26.43
CA GLY A 306 8.31 -12.33 -27.26
C GLY A 306 9.73 -12.31 -26.68
N LEU A 307 9.89 -12.06 -25.38
CA LEU A 307 11.19 -12.06 -24.71
C LEU A 307 11.86 -13.45 -24.65
N ALA A 308 11.09 -14.52 -24.82
CA ALA A 308 11.54 -15.91 -24.77
C ALA A 308 12.02 -16.49 -26.12
N ALA A 309 12.22 -15.66 -27.16
CA ALA A 309 12.66 -16.11 -28.48
C ALA A 309 14.14 -16.56 -28.48
N GLU A 310 14.41 -17.79 -28.96
CA GLU A 310 15.77 -18.37 -28.94
C GLU A 310 16.35 -18.68 -30.33
N SER A 311 15.56 -18.61 -31.42
CA SER A 311 15.97 -19.02 -32.77
C SER A 311 15.56 -18.02 -33.86
N GLU A 312 16.21 -18.07 -35.03
CA GLU A 312 15.86 -17.26 -36.22
C GLU A 312 14.36 -17.33 -36.56
N THR A 313 13.76 -18.52 -36.49
CA THR A 313 12.33 -18.75 -36.72
C THR A 313 11.43 -18.23 -35.58
N ASP A 314 11.98 -18.08 -34.38
CA ASP A 314 11.27 -17.44 -33.26
C ASP A 314 11.29 -15.92 -33.37
N PHE A 315 12.23 -15.29 -34.08
CA PHE A 315 12.28 -13.82 -34.20
C PHE A 315 11.14 -13.25 -35.08
N GLU A 316 10.72 -13.94 -36.15
CA GLU A 316 9.52 -13.53 -36.90
C GLU A 316 8.25 -13.64 -36.05
N GLN A 317 8.15 -14.69 -35.23
CA GLN A 317 7.04 -14.85 -34.28
C GLN A 317 7.13 -13.88 -33.10
N MET A 318 8.35 -13.49 -32.70
CA MET A 318 8.60 -12.50 -31.66
C MET A 318 8.00 -11.17 -32.04
N GLU A 319 8.30 -10.66 -33.24
CA GLU A 319 7.81 -9.37 -33.70
C GLU A 319 6.27 -9.33 -33.69
N ALA A 320 5.62 -10.34 -34.28
CA ALA A 320 4.16 -10.44 -34.26
C ALA A 320 3.57 -10.49 -32.84
N ARG A 321 4.17 -11.27 -31.93
CA ARG A 321 3.72 -11.38 -30.53
C ARG A 321 3.91 -10.08 -29.75
N LEU A 322 5.04 -9.41 -29.94
CA LEU A 322 5.32 -8.12 -29.31
C LEU A 322 4.41 -7.02 -29.85
N GLU A 323 4.12 -7.01 -31.16
CA GLU A 323 3.17 -6.08 -31.78
C GLU A 323 1.75 -6.28 -31.23
N GLU A 324 1.28 -7.52 -31.16
CA GLU A 324 -0.04 -7.84 -30.60
C GLU A 324 -0.12 -7.45 -29.12
N GLY A 325 0.90 -7.78 -28.32
CA GLY A 325 0.99 -7.38 -26.91
C GLY A 325 1.00 -5.86 -26.73
N LEU A 326 1.74 -5.13 -27.57
CA LEU A 326 1.81 -3.67 -27.57
C LEU A 326 0.46 -3.03 -27.92
N ILE A 327 -0.29 -3.60 -28.87
CA ILE A 327 -1.65 -3.14 -29.19
C ILE A 327 -2.54 -3.27 -27.95
N LEU A 328 -2.51 -4.43 -27.28
CA LEU A 328 -3.30 -4.65 -26.07
C LEU A 328 -2.88 -3.70 -24.93
N PHE A 329 -1.58 -3.48 -24.71
CA PHE A 329 -1.11 -2.51 -23.72
C PHE A 329 -1.60 -1.10 -24.05
N ARG A 330 -1.52 -0.67 -25.31
CA ARG A 330 -2.04 0.64 -25.74
C ARG A 330 -3.55 0.78 -25.53
N GLU A 331 -4.35 -0.25 -25.82
CA GLU A 331 -5.78 -0.26 -25.54
C GLU A 331 -6.08 -0.14 -24.04
N LEU A 332 -5.23 -0.71 -23.19
CA LEU A 332 -5.29 -0.61 -21.73
C LEU A 332 -4.68 0.69 -21.19
N GLY A 333 -4.01 1.45 -22.04
CA GLY A 333 -3.19 2.58 -21.67
C GLY A 333 -1.86 2.20 -21.01
N ASP A 334 -1.50 0.95 -20.85
CA ASP A 334 -0.18 0.64 -20.31
C ASP A 334 0.93 1.20 -21.23
N ILE A 335 1.92 1.86 -20.64
CA ILE A 335 3.04 2.51 -21.34
C ILE A 335 4.25 1.60 -21.54
N ARG A 336 4.16 0.33 -21.11
CA ARG A 336 5.20 -0.69 -21.31
C ARG A 336 5.33 -1.19 -22.75
#